data_AF-A0A9E4BTE2-F1
#
_entry.id   AF-A0A9E4BTE2-F1
#
_cell.length_a   1.000
_cell.length_b   1.000
_cell.length_c   1.000
_cell.angle_alpha   90.00
_cell.angle_beta   90.00
_cell.angle_gamma   90.00
#
_symmetry.space_group_name_H-M   'P 1'
#
loop_
_entity.id
_entity.type
_entity.pdbx_description
1 polymer ?
#
loop_
_entity_poly.entity_id
_entity_poly.type
_entity_poly.pdbx_seq_one_letter_code
_entity_poly.pdbx_strand_id
1 'polypeptide(L)'
;MIRINAENDRLVLDCDLNDLAPRHASQLAFWGFSYDHDEMRFLGPDHNVGDLVTRVCKYLEKASCPYELVGHSANILARRMAAESSYVVARKKGQEFKEG
;
A
#
# COMPACT_ATOMS: atom_id res chain seq x y z
N MET A 1 -9.99 -10.83 -8.03
CA MET A 1 -9.75 -9.41 -7.65
C MET A 1 -8.63 -9.36 -6.59
N ILE A 2 -7.75 -8.34 -6.58
CA ILE A 2 -6.68 -8.26 -5.55
C ILE A 2 -7.23 -7.67 -4.25
N ARG A 3 -7.11 -8.39 -3.14
CA ARG A 3 -7.48 -7.90 -1.80
C ARG A 3 -6.22 -7.56 -1.01
N ILE A 4 -6.20 -6.38 -0.40
CA ILE A 4 -5.05 -5.87 0.33
C ILE A 4 -5.42 -5.78 1.80
N ASN A 5 -4.77 -6.57 2.64
CA ASN A 5 -4.98 -6.61 4.09
C ASN A 5 -3.68 -6.33 4.85
N ALA A 6 -3.79 -5.86 6.09
CA ALA A 6 -2.66 -5.75 7.00
C ALA A 6 -2.84 -6.75 8.15
N GLU A 7 -1.95 -7.72 8.26
CA GLU A 7 -1.98 -8.80 9.26
C GLU A 7 -0.63 -8.86 9.95
N ASN A 8 -0.56 -9.03 11.28
CA ASN A 8 0.69 -9.28 12.01
C ASN A 8 1.88 -8.39 11.58
N ASP A 9 1.64 -7.08 11.48
CA ASP A 9 2.63 -6.06 11.06
C ASP A 9 3.24 -6.25 9.66
N ARG A 10 2.55 -6.97 8.76
CA ARG A 10 2.90 -7.08 7.33
C ARG A 10 1.71 -6.77 6.43
N LEU A 11 2.01 -6.41 5.19
CA LEU A 11 1.01 -6.27 4.14
C LEU A 11 0.77 -7.64 3.48
N VAL A 12 -0.49 -8.03 3.34
CA VAL A 12 -0.91 -9.27 2.70
C VAL A 12 -1.72 -8.92 1.46
N LEU A 13 -1.42 -9.56 0.33
CA LEU A 13 -2.21 -9.45 -0.89
C LEU A 13 -2.77 -10.82 -1.25
N ASP A 14 -4.08 -10.97 -1.11
CA ASP A 14 -4.81 -12.14 -1.58
C ASP A 14 -5.18 -11.91 -3.04
N CYS A 15 -4.79 -12.83 -3.90
CA CYS A 15 -5.02 -12.73 -5.34
C CYS A 15 -5.68 -14.03 -5.80
N ASP A 16 -6.78 -13.95 -6.55
CA ASP A 16 -7.32 -15.16 -7.15
C ASP A 16 -6.38 -15.63 -8.27
N LEU A 17 -6.34 -16.95 -8.50
CA LEU A 17 -5.61 -17.53 -9.62
C LEU A 17 -6.08 -16.86 -10.93
N ASN A 18 -5.12 -16.27 -11.65
CA ASN A 18 -5.25 -15.48 -12.89
C ASN A 18 -5.43 -13.96 -12.75
N ASP A 19 -5.56 -13.39 -11.55
CA ASP A 19 -5.64 -11.92 -11.42
C ASP A 19 -4.29 -11.23 -11.57
N LEU A 20 -3.20 -11.96 -11.28
CA LEU A 20 -1.89 -11.36 -11.19
C LEU A 20 -1.07 -11.64 -12.46
N ALA A 21 -1.08 -10.68 -13.39
CA ALA A 21 -0.19 -10.72 -14.53
C ALA A 21 1.29 -10.81 -14.07
N PRO A 22 2.18 -11.50 -14.82
CA PRO A 22 3.59 -11.69 -14.42
C PRO A 22 4.33 -10.40 -14.07
N ARG A 23 3.96 -9.28 -14.72
CA ARG A 23 4.50 -7.95 -14.42
C ARG A 23 4.26 -7.50 -12.98
N HIS A 24 3.11 -7.82 -12.41
CA HIS A 24 2.77 -7.48 -11.03
C HIS A 24 3.57 -8.33 -10.05
N ALA A 25 3.74 -9.63 -10.34
CA ALA A 25 4.55 -10.53 -9.51
C ALA A 25 6.01 -10.04 -9.41
N SER A 26 6.61 -9.64 -10.54
CA SER A 26 7.97 -9.08 -10.54
C SER A 26 8.06 -7.77 -9.74
N GLN A 27 7.03 -6.91 -9.82
CA GLN A 27 7.01 -5.65 -9.08
C GLN A 27 6.88 -5.87 -7.57
N LEU A 28 6.04 -6.83 -7.16
CA LEU A 28 5.89 -7.23 -5.77
C LEU A 28 7.18 -7.84 -5.23
N ALA A 29 7.82 -8.74 -5.99
CA ALA A 29 9.13 -9.30 -5.62
C ALA A 29 10.20 -8.20 -5.46
N PHE A 30 10.22 -7.19 -6.34
CA PHE A 30 11.12 -6.03 -6.20
C PHE A 30 10.86 -5.21 -4.94
N TRP A 31 9.63 -5.21 -4.42
CA TRP A 31 9.29 -4.59 -3.13
C TRP A 31 9.49 -5.52 -1.92
N GLY A 32 10.05 -6.71 -2.14
CA GLY A 32 10.34 -7.66 -1.07
C GLY A 32 9.15 -8.53 -0.67
N PHE A 33 8.10 -8.62 -1.50
CA PHE A 33 7.03 -9.58 -1.25
C PHE A 33 7.50 -11.00 -1.57
N SER A 34 7.19 -11.94 -0.68
CA SER A 34 7.31 -13.37 -0.91
C SER A 34 5.95 -13.97 -1.22
N TYR A 35 5.88 -14.91 -2.17
CA TYR A 35 4.66 -15.66 -2.44
C TYR A 35 4.57 -16.86 -1.50
N ASP A 36 3.47 -16.95 -0.77
CA ASP A 36 3.08 -18.10 0.04
C ASP A 36 2.27 -19.05 -0.85
N HIS A 37 2.85 -20.20 -1.15
CA HIS A 37 2.24 -21.20 -2.03
C HIS A 37 1.10 -21.97 -1.36
N ASP A 38 1.12 -22.09 -0.02
CA ASP A 38 0.13 -22.86 0.72
C ASP A 38 -1.18 -22.08 0.82
N GLU A 39 -1.08 -20.77 1.05
CA GLU A 39 -2.23 -19.87 1.17
C GLU A 39 -2.50 -19.05 -0.10
N MET A 40 -1.69 -19.23 -1.15
CA MET A 40 -1.80 -18.55 -2.45
C MET A 40 -1.81 -17.01 -2.36
N ARG A 41 -1.01 -16.44 -1.46
CA ARG A 41 -1.00 -14.99 -1.15
C ARG A 41 0.40 -14.39 -1.19
N PHE A 42 0.50 -13.08 -1.41
CA PHE A 42 1.78 -12.38 -1.29
C PHE A 42 1.93 -11.75 0.09
N LEU A 43 3.03 -12.05 0.74
CA LEU A 43 3.41 -11.53 2.05
C LEU A 43 4.47 -10.45 1.87
N GLY A 44 4.17 -9.24 2.30
CA GLY A 44 5.10 -8.13 2.34
C GLY A 44 6.11 -8.28 3.48
N PRO A 45 7.17 -7.46 3.47
CA PRO A 45 8.12 -7.42 4.57
C PRO A 45 7.44 -6.97 5.88
N ASP A 46 8.05 -7.35 6.98
CA ASP A 46 7.65 -7.11 8.38
C ASP A 46 7.83 -5.66 8.87
N HIS A 47 8.05 -4.73 7.94
CA HIS A 47 8.30 -3.34 8.24
C HIS A 47 7.70 -2.44 7.15
N ASN A 48 7.54 -1.15 7.49
CA ASN A 48 7.07 -0.12 6.54
C ASN A 48 5.69 -0.39 5.89
N VAL A 49 4.79 -1.11 6.58
CA VAL A 49 3.44 -1.43 6.07
C VAL A 49 2.71 -0.18 5.57
N GLY A 50 2.77 0.94 6.29
CA GLY A 50 2.09 2.18 5.87
C GLY A 50 2.57 2.73 4.53
N ASP A 51 3.88 2.69 4.27
CA ASP A 51 4.44 3.11 2.99
C ASP A 51 4.13 2.11 1.88
N LEU A 52 4.18 0.81 2.20
CA LEU A 52 3.86 -0.26 1.27
C LEU A 52 2.39 -0.27 0.83
N VAL A 53 1.45 -0.11 1.75
CA VAL A 53 0.01 0.01 1.44
C VAL A 53 -0.20 1.10 0.40
N THR A 54 0.35 2.29 0.68
CA THR A 54 0.20 3.46 -0.21
C THR A 54 0.84 3.21 -1.57
N ARG A 55 2.03 2.60 -1.59
CA ARG A 55 2.76 2.30 -2.82
C ARG A 55 2.05 1.27 -3.70
N VAL A 56 1.54 0.20 -3.08
CA VAL A 56 0.80 -0.86 -3.78
C VAL A 56 -0.50 -0.30 -4.35
N CYS A 57 -1.28 0.45 -3.57
CA CYS A 57 -2.53 1.08 -4.04
C CYS A 57 -2.27 1.97 -5.26
N LYS A 58 -1.32 2.92 -5.17
CA LYS A 58 -0.96 3.82 -6.28
C LYS A 58 -0.51 3.07 -7.53
N TYR A 59 0.18 1.95 -7.37
CA TYR A 59 0.62 1.13 -8.49
C TYR A 59 -0.54 0.40 -9.18
N LEU A 60 -1.43 -0.21 -8.40
CA LEU A 60 -2.59 -0.91 -8.93
C LEU A 60 -3.56 0.06 -9.62
N GLU A 61 -3.75 1.26 -9.07
CA GLU A 61 -4.49 2.36 -9.72
C GLU A 61 -3.86 2.73 -11.06
N LYS A 62 -2.54 2.93 -11.10
CA LYS A 62 -1.82 3.27 -12.34
C LYS A 62 -1.90 2.14 -13.38
N ALA A 63 -1.97 0.90 -12.93
CA ALA A 63 -2.12 -0.28 -13.79
C ALA A 63 -3.58 -0.56 -14.18
N SER A 64 -4.55 0.25 -13.73
CA SER A 64 -5.98 -0.02 -13.86
C SER A 64 -6.37 -1.41 -13.37
N CYS A 65 -5.67 -1.91 -12.35
CA CYS A 65 -5.91 -3.21 -11.75
C CYS A 65 -6.89 -3.05 -10.58
N PRO A 66 -8.06 -3.70 -10.61
CA PRO A 66 -9.03 -3.60 -9.52
C PRO A 66 -8.48 -4.18 -8.22
N TYR A 67 -8.61 -3.43 -7.15
CA TYR A 67 -8.21 -3.86 -5.82
C TYR A 67 -9.23 -3.44 -4.75
N GLU A 68 -9.24 -4.17 -3.64
CA GLU A 68 -10.06 -3.88 -2.47
C GLU A 68 -9.16 -3.79 -1.23
N LEU A 69 -9.32 -2.73 -0.44
CA LEU A 69 -8.69 -2.63 0.88
C LEU A 69 -9.60 -3.27 1.92
N VAL A 70 -9.09 -4.30 2.60
CA VAL A 70 -9.83 -5.08 3.59
C VAL A 70 -9.23 -4.89 4.98
N GLY A 71 -10.07 -4.91 6.01
CA GLY A 71 -9.62 -4.91 7.40
C GLY A 71 -8.90 -3.61 7.80
N HIS A 72 -7.72 -3.75 8.40
CA HIS A 72 -6.97 -2.62 8.96
C HIS A 72 -6.21 -1.80 7.92
N SER A 73 -6.03 -2.29 6.70
CA SER A 73 -5.28 -1.62 5.63
C SER A 73 -5.94 -0.30 5.20
N ALA A 74 -7.27 -0.25 5.15
CA ALA A 74 -8.04 0.96 4.84
C ALA A 74 -7.80 2.07 5.89
N ASN A 75 -7.77 1.70 7.17
CA ASN A 75 -7.50 2.65 8.27
C ASN A 75 -6.05 3.17 8.23
N ILE A 76 -5.09 2.30 7.89
CA ILE A 76 -3.68 2.69 7.74
C ILE A 76 -3.52 3.71 6.60
N LEU A 77 -4.15 3.44 5.45
CA LEU A 77 -4.11 4.36 4.30
C LEU A 77 -4.76 5.71 4.64
N ALA A 78 -5.95 5.68 5.25
CA ALA A 78 -6.68 6.90 5.64
C ALA A 78 -5.86 7.77 6.62
N ARG A 79 -5.23 7.15 7.63
CA ARG A 79 -4.36 7.85 8.59
C ARG A 79 -3.14 8.48 7.91
N ARG A 80 -2.51 7.78 6.97
CA ARG A 80 -1.38 8.29 6.19
C ARG A 80 -1.77 9.50 5.35
N MET A 81 -2.89 9.43 4.64
CA MET A 81 -3.38 10.56 3.82
C MET A 81 -3.71 11.79 4.68
N ALA A 82 -4.33 11.59 5.85
CA ALA A 82 -4.61 12.68 6.79
C ALA A 82 -3.33 13.32 7.35
N ALA A 83 -2.31 12.51 7.68
CA ALA A 83 -1.02 13.00 8.15
C ALA A 83 -0.27 13.78 7.06
N GLU A 84 -0.28 13.30 5.82
CA GLU A 84 0.34 13.98 4.68
C GLU A 84 -0.32 15.34 4.43
N SER A 85 -1.67 15.39 4.44
CA SER A 85 -2.42 16.64 4.31
C SER A 85 -2.09 17.63 5.44
N SER A 86 -2.04 17.16 6.69
CA SER A 86 -1.72 17.99 7.85
C SER A 86 -0.29 18.56 7.78
N TYR A 87 0.67 17.75 7.30
CA TYR A 87 2.05 18.20 7.10
C TYR A 87 2.16 19.26 6.01
N VAL A 88 1.46 19.10 4.88
CA VAL A 88 1.44 20.10 3.80
C VAL A 88 0.87 21.43 4.29
N VAL A 89 -0.22 21.39 5.06
CA VAL A 89 -0.82 22.60 5.66
C VAL A 89 0.13 23.27 6.64
N ALA A 90 0.75 22.51 7.54
CA ALA A 90 1.71 23.05 8.51
C ALA A 90 2.93 23.67 7.82
N ARG A 91 3.43 23.04 6.75
CA ARG A 91 4.55 23.56 5.95
C ARG A 91 4.19 24.88 5.26
N LYS A 92 2.99 25.00 4.66
CA LYS A 92 2.53 26.24 4.04
C LYS A 92 2.45 27.39 5.04
N LYS A 93 1.82 27.16 6.21
CA LYS A 93 1.77 28.16 7.29
C LYS A 93 3.17 28.58 7.73
N GLY A 94 4.09 27.63 7.89
CA GLY A 94 5.47 27.92 8.27
C GLY A 94 6.27 28.71 7.22
N GLN A 95 5.90 28.62 5.94
CA GLN A 95 6.50 29.44 4.87
C GLN A 95 5.93 30.86 4.90
N GLU A 96 4.61 31.00 5.02
CA GLU A 96 3.93 32.30 5.15
C GLU A 96 4.42 33.11 6.36
N PHE A 97 4.74 32.44 7.48
CA PHE A 97 5.30 33.09 8.68
C PHE A 97 6.76 33.56 8.56
N LYS A 98 7.54 33.03 7.61
CA LYS A 98 8.96 33.43 7.41
C LYS A 98 9.13 34.59 6.43
N GLU A 99 8.10 34.88 5.64
CA GLU A 99 8.08 35.96 4.65
C GLU A 99 7.38 37.23 5.18
N GLY A 100 6.84 37.20 6.41
CA GLY A 100 6.17 38.32 7.10
C GLY A 100 7.02 39.00 8.16
#